data_AF-A0A6C1KGS4-F1
#
_entry.id   AF-A0A6C1KGS4-F1
#
_cell.length_a   1.000
_cell.length_b   1.000
_cell.length_c   1.000
_cell.angle_alpha   90.00
_cell.angle_beta   90.00
_cell.angle_gamma   90.00
#
_symmetry.space_group_name_H-M   'P 1'
#
loop_
_entity.id
_entity.type
_entity.pdbx_description
1 polymer ?
#
loop_
_entity_poly.entity_id
_entity_poly.type
_entity_poly.pdbx_seq_one_letter_code
_entity_poly.pdbx_strand_id
1 'polypeptide(L)'
;MRLKVTMARHWQTPLNRPIWLPDGSQLETLTDCGRLLLQRFAAGEGGPGLDAALKALIGAAEAGRPEDVALAERKVRLFFHARALL
;
A
#
# COMPACT_ATOMS: atom_id res chain seq x y z
N MET A 1 -9.38 24.31 -15.38
CA MET A 1 -8.81 23.64 -14.19
C MET A 1 -8.33 22.26 -14.61
N ARG A 2 -7.05 22.10 -14.96
CA ARG A 2 -6.48 20.77 -15.28
C ARG A 2 -6.17 20.07 -13.97
N LEU A 3 -6.95 19.06 -13.61
CA LEU A 3 -6.50 18.05 -12.66
C LEU A 3 -5.24 17.42 -13.28
N LYS A 4 -4.06 17.79 -12.78
CA LYS A 4 -2.86 16.99 -13.02
C LYS A 4 -3.18 15.65 -12.38
N VAL A 5 -3.62 14.70 -13.18
CA VAL A 5 -3.47 13.28 -12.86
C VAL A 5 -1.97 13.09 -12.85
N THR A 6 -1.36 13.36 -11.71
CA THR A 6 0.05 13.08 -11.47
C THR A 6 0.08 11.57 -11.49
N MET A 7 0.42 10.96 -12.64
CA MET A 7 0.68 9.53 -12.68
C MET A 7 1.59 9.24 -11.49
N ALA A 8 1.14 8.39 -10.58
CA ALA A 8 1.92 8.01 -9.42
C ALA A 8 3.28 7.47 -9.92
N ARG A 9 4.34 8.26 -9.71
CA ARG A 9 5.68 8.04 -10.27
C ARG A 9 6.55 7.20 -9.36
N HIS A 10 6.19 7.12 -8.09
CA HIS A 10 7.02 6.57 -7.03
C HIS A 10 6.54 5.18 -6.59
N TRP A 11 5.81 4.45 -7.46
CA TRP A 11 5.38 3.08 -7.16
C TRP A 11 6.54 2.12 -6.88
N GLN A 12 7.72 2.38 -7.46
CA GLN A 12 8.93 1.58 -7.24
C GLN A 12 9.69 1.97 -5.96
N THR A 13 9.19 2.93 -5.17
CA THR A 13 9.83 3.32 -3.92
C THR A 13 9.82 2.15 -2.94
N PRO A 14 10.99 1.81 -2.36
CA PRO A 14 11.09 0.74 -1.38
C PRO A 14 10.41 1.15 -0.06
N LEU A 15 9.91 0.15 0.65
CA LEU A 15 9.46 0.31 2.04
C LEU A 15 10.66 0.50 2.96
N ASN A 16 10.50 1.23 4.06
CA ASN A 16 11.51 1.37 5.10
C ASN A 16 11.88 0.03 5.72
N ARG A 17 10.90 -0.86 5.84
CA ARG A 17 11.13 -2.25 6.24
C ARG A 17 10.23 -3.18 5.42
N PRO A 18 10.75 -4.33 4.97
CA PRO A 18 9.90 -5.30 4.29
C PRO A 18 8.74 -5.80 5.14
N ILE A 19 7.66 -6.19 4.47
CA ILE A 19 6.51 -6.86 5.10
C ILE A 19 6.57 -8.33 4.71
N TRP A 20 6.71 -9.20 5.70
CA TRP A 20 6.73 -10.65 5.53
C TRP A 20 5.34 -11.20 5.68
N LEU A 21 4.81 -11.85 4.64
CA LEU A 21 3.51 -12.48 4.66
C LEU A 21 3.59 -13.93 5.18
N PRO A 22 2.47 -14.53 5.63
CA PRO A 22 2.45 -15.88 6.21
C PRO A 22 2.81 -16.98 5.21
N ASP A 23 2.65 -16.73 3.92
CA ASP A 23 3.04 -17.63 2.83
C ASP A 23 4.55 -17.60 2.53
N GLY A 24 5.31 -16.80 3.28
CA GLY A 24 6.76 -16.60 3.10
C GLY A 24 7.11 -15.54 2.05
N SER A 25 6.12 -14.95 1.37
CA SER A 25 6.32 -13.87 0.42
C SER A 25 6.71 -12.57 1.14
N GLN A 26 7.51 -11.74 0.48
CA GLN A 26 7.94 -10.43 1.01
C GLN A 26 7.44 -9.30 0.10
N LEU A 27 6.95 -8.23 0.73
CA LEU A 27 6.63 -6.98 0.04
C LEU A 27 7.75 -5.98 0.30
N GLU A 28 8.34 -5.45 -0.76
CA GLU A 28 9.52 -4.58 -0.69
C GLU A 28 9.26 -3.18 -1.21
N THR A 29 8.24 -3.00 -2.05
CA THR A 29 7.91 -1.73 -2.69
C THR A 29 6.45 -1.34 -2.50
N LEU A 30 6.15 -0.06 -2.78
CA LEU A 30 4.77 0.40 -2.90
C LEU A 30 3.99 -0.38 -3.98
N THR A 31 4.65 -0.80 -5.06
CA THR A 31 4.05 -1.63 -6.11
C THR A 31 3.58 -2.97 -5.58
N ASP A 32 4.41 -3.66 -4.79
CA ASP A 32 4.07 -4.97 -4.25
C ASP A 32 2.87 -4.87 -3.32
N CYS A 33 2.86 -3.86 -2.45
CA CYS A 33 1.74 -3.59 -1.56
C CYS A 33 0.47 -3.26 -2.34
N GLY A 34 0.56 -2.39 -3.35
CA GLY A 34 -0.57 -2.01 -4.19
C GLY A 34 -1.17 -3.22 -4.93
N ARG A 35 -0.33 -4.06 -5.53
CA ARG A 35 -0.77 -5.28 -6.23
C ARG A 35 -1.54 -6.22 -5.31
N LEU A 36 -1.01 -6.46 -4.11
CA LEU A 36 -1.65 -7.34 -3.15
C LEU A 36 -2.98 -6.76 -2.65
N LEU A 37 -3.04 -5.48 -2.28
CA LEU A 37 -4.29 -4.86 -1.85
C LEU A 37 -5.37 -4.89 -2.94
N LEU A 38 -5.00 -4.69 -4.21
CA LEU A 38 -5.92 -4.81 -5.34
C LEU A 38 -6.44 -6.24 -5.51
N GLN A 39 -5.58 -7.26 -5.33
CA GLN A 39 -6.02 -8.66 -5.33
C GLN A 39 -7.03 -8.92 -4.20
N ARG A 40 -6.79 -8.39 -3.00
CA ARG A 40 -7.72 -8.52 -1.87
C ARG A 40 -9.06 -7.82 -2.14
N PHE A 41 -9.01 -6.62 -2.72
CA PHE A 41 -10.22 -5.93 -3.14
C PHE A 41 -11.02 -6.75 -4.16
N ALA A 42 -10.35 -7.31 -5.18
CA ALA A 42 -10.97 -8.17 -6.18
C ALA A 42 -11.55 -9.48 -5.58
N ALA A 43 -10.95 -9.99 -4.50
CA ALA A 43 -11.45 -11.15 -3.75
C ALA A 43 -12.62 -10.82 -2.81
N GLY A 44 -13.12 -9.57 -2.79
CA GLY A 44 -14.21 -9.15 -1.91
C GLY A 44 -13.79 -8.85 -0.48
N GLU A 45 -12.48 -8.79 -0.20
CA GLU A 45 -11.93 -8.47 1.13
C GLU A 45 -11.88 -6.95 1.43
N GLY A 46 -12.75 -6.17 0.78
CA GLY A 46 -12.84 -4.72 0.93
C GLY A 46 -13.20 -4.26 2.35
N GLY A 47 -13.18 -2.94 2.56
CA GLY A 47 -13.56 -2.33 3.82
C GLY A 47 -12.71 -1.10 4.15
N PRO A 48 -13.04 -0.39 5.25
CA PRO A 48 -12.42 0.90 5.57
C PRO A 48 -10.89 0.80 5.79
N GLY A 49 -10.40 -0.35 6.27
CA GLY A 49 -8.96 -0.59 6.41
C GLY A 49 -8.24 -0.71 5.06
N LEU A 50 -8.85 -1.44 4.10
CA LEU A 50 -8.30 -1.61 2.76
C LEU A 50 -8.32 -0.29 1.98
N ASP A 51 -9.45 0.44 2.05
CA ASP A 51 -9.58 1.75 1.39
C ASP A 51 -8.58 2.76 1.94
N ALA A 52 -8.37 2.77 3.26
CA ALA A 52 -7.37 3.63 3.90
C ALA A 52 -5.95 3.26 3.47
N ALA A 53 -5.64 1.97 3.32
CA ALA A 53 -4.33 1.50 2.86
C ALA A 53 -4.09 1.87 1.38
N LEU A 54 -5.07 1.65 0.50
CA LEU A 54 -4.98 2.04 -0.92
C LEU A 54 -4.81 3.56 -1.09
N LYS A 55 -5.59 4.37 -0.37
CA LYS A 55 -5.48 5.83 -0.43
C LYS A 55 -4.11 6.32 0.01
N ALA A 56 -3.57 5.77 1.11
CA ALA A 56 -2.23 6.11 1.58
C ALA A 56 -1.15 5.69 0.57
N LEU A 57 -1.28 4.51 -0.04
CA LEU A 57 -0.37 4.02 -1.09
C LEU A 57 -0.35 4.92 -2.32
N ILE A 58 -1.53 5.31 -2.81
CA ILE A 58 -1.64 6.22 -3.96
C ILE A 58 -1.01 7.57 -3.61
N GLY A 59 -1.34 8.13 -2.44
CA GLY A 59 -0.73 9.39 -1.98
C GLY A 59 0.79 9.33 -1.89
N ALA A 60 1.34 8.23 -1.35
CA ALA A 60 2.78 7.99 -1.29
C ALA A 60 3.41 7.86 -2.68
N ALA A 61 2.76 7.14 -3.60
CA ALA A 61 3.26 6.94 -4.95
C ALA A 61 3.17 8.21 -5.82
N GLU A 62 2.23 9.11 -5.52
CA GLU A 62 2.13 10.44 -6.14
C GLU A 62 3.17 11.42 -5.58
N ALA A 63 3.26 11.53 -4.25
CA ALA A 63 4.09 12.53 -3.58
C ALA A 63 5.58 12.14 -3.52
N GLY A 64 5.88 10.85 -3.32
CA GLY A 64 7.25 10.35 -3.20
C GLY A 64 7.98 10.77 -1.92
N ARG A 65 7.28 11.38 -0.95
CA ARG A 65 7.91 11.86 0.29
C ARG A 65 8.05 10.72 1.30
N PRO A 66 9.17 10.65 2.04
CA PRO A 66 9.40 9.58 3.02
C PRO A 66 8.29 9.43 4.07
N GLU A 67 7.70 10.54 4.51
CA GLU A 67 6.59 10.54 5.47
C GLU A 67 5.30 9.89 4.92
N ASP A 68 5.03 10.08 3.62
CA ASP A 68 3.86 9.49 2.97
C ASP A 68 4.09 7.97 2.77
N VAL A 69 5.32 7.57 2.42
CA VAL A 69 5.73 6.16 2.33
C VAL A 69 5.59 5.46 3.68
N ALA A 70 6.08 6.09 4.77
CA ALA A 70 5.94 5.56 6.13
C ALA A 70 4.47 5.44 6.57
N LEU A 71 3.62 6.41 6.20
CA LEU A 71 2.18 6.34 6.45
C LEU A 71 1.53 5.19 5.67
N ALA A 72 1.86 5.03 4.39
CA ALA A 72 1.38 3.94 3.55
C ALA A 72 1.76 2.58 4.14
N GLU A 73 3.04 2.39 4.50
CA GLU A 73 3.51 1.19 5.19
C GLU A 73 2.71 0.88 6.45
N ARG A 74 2.50 1.89 7.31
CA ARG A 74 1.75 1.72 8.55
C ARG A 74 0.31 1.26 8.27
N LYS A 75 -0.35 1.84 7.27
CA LYS A 75 -1.73 1.46 6.91
C LYS A 75 -1.80 0.06 6.33
N VAL A 76 -0.85 -0.32 5.47
CA VAL A 76 -0.75 -1.67 4.92
C VAL A 76 -0.55 -2.71 6.04
N ARG A 77 0.38 -2.45 6.96
CA ARG A 77 0.62 -3.34 8.12
C ARG A 77 -0.61 -3.49 9.01
N LEU A 78 -1.31 -2.39 9.29
CA LEU A 78 -2.54 -2.40 10.08
C LEU A 78 -3.65 -3.21 9.39
N PHE A 79 -3.81 -3.08 8.08
CA PHE A 79 -4.78 -3.87 7.33
C PHE A 79 -4.52 -5.37 7.47
N PHE A 80 -3.27 -5.80 7.34
CA PHE A 80 -2.95 -7.22 7.50
C PHE A 80 -3.05 -7.71 8.94
N HIS A 81 -2.60 -6.94 9.94
CA HIS A 81 -2.76 -7.29 11.36
C HIS A 81 -4.24 -7.44 11.75
N ALA A 82 -5.10 -6.53 11.30
CA ALA A 82 -6.53 -6.56 11.63
C ALA A 82 -7.25 -7.80 11.08
N ARG A 83 -6.69 -8.46 10.06
CA ARG A 83 -7.24 -9.68 9.45
C ARG A 83 -6.50 -10.95 9.87
N ALA A 84 -5.60 -10.87 10.86
CA ALA A 84 -4.71 -11.97 11.26
C ALA A 84 -3.89 -12.56 10.08
N LEU A 85 -3.56 -11.71 9.11
CA LEU A 85 -2.75 -12.05 7.94
C LEU A 85 -1.26 -11.74 8.16
N LEU A 86 -0.87 -11.37 9.38
CA LEU A 86 0.47 -11.17 9.91
C LEU A 86 0.45 -11.55 11.38
#